data_AF-A0A2W4K481-F1
#
_entry.id   AF-A0A2W4K481-F1
#
_cell.length_a   1.000
_cell.length_b   1.000
_cell.length_c   1.000
_cell.angle_alpha   90.00
_cell.angle_beta   90.00
_cell.angle_gamma   90.00
#
_symmetry.space_group_name_H-M   'P 1'
#
loop_
_entity.id
_entity.type
_entity.pdbx_description
1 polymer ?
#
loop_
_entity_poly.entity_id
_entity_poly.type
_entity_poly.pdbx_seq_one_letter_code
_entity_poly.pdbx_strand_id
1 'polypeptide(L)'
;MVWVTKKLSASSKAIIGLVIALTTFSSVAIAQAPPETLEKARKLGVLNLKKGEVPAYLKIPNLHMSQTAPTNFPVDVYRSNIVSTNFVNTTAGAPTATLSIVTKDSASTVNSFYQSALRSRSFALQIPKEEMLAKIGPPGSAFMMQGTRAKERISVSIVGRSDGNTYVSVNWTILP
;
A
#
# COMPACT_ATOMS: atom_id res chain seq x y z
N MET A 1 -55.53 -0.19 -33.37
CA MET A 1 -55.73 -1.64 -33.36
C MET A 1 -55.37 -2.17 -34.73
N VAL A 2 -54.22 -2.83 -34.88
CA VAL A 2 -53.89 -3.96 -35.77
C VAL A 2 -52.39 -4.21 -35.58
N TRP A 3 -52.08 -5.37 -35.02
CA TRP A 3 -50.75 -5.92 -34.88
C TRP A 3 -50.34 -6.59 -36.21
N VAL A 4 -49.11 -6.37 -36.69
CA VAL A 4 -48.46 -7.32 -37.60
C VAL A 4 -47.00 -7.49 -37.19
N THR A 5 -46.72 -8.69 -36.68
CA THR A 5 -45.41 -9.23 -36.36
C THR A 5 -44.71 -9.71 -37.63
N LYS A 6 -43.42 -9.38 -37.80
CA LYS A 6 -42.53 -10.13 -38.69
C LYS A 6 -41.34 -10.67 -37.90
N LYS A 7 -41.38 -12.00 -37.73
CA LYS A 7 -40.28 -12.88 -37.34
C LYS A 7 -39.15 -12.75 -38.37
N LEU A 8 -37.92 -12.54 -37.89
CA LEU A 8 -36.70 -12.95 -38.58
C LEU A 8 -35.91 -13.86 -37.64
N SER A 9 -35.79 -15.11 -38.07
CA SER A 9 -34.98 -16.15 -37.46
C SER A 9 -33.68 -16.23 -38.26
N ALA A 10 -32.54 -16.16 -37.60
CA ALA A 10 -31.32 -16.82 -38.06
C ALA A 10 -30.34 -16.96 -36.89
N SER A 11 -30.25 -18.20 -36.45
CA SER A 11 -29.17 -18.83 -35.72
C SER A 11 -27.78 -18.29 -36.11
N SER A 12 -27.00 -17.88 -35.12
CA SER A 12 -25.54 -17.88 -35.22
C SER A 12 -24.96 -18.18 -33.84
N LYS A 13 -24.48 -19.42 -33.72
CA LYS A 13 -23.77 -19.96 -32.57
C LYS A 13 -22.43 -19.21 -32.46
N ALA A 14 -22.36 -18.16 -31.65
CA ALA A 14 -21.09 -17.63 -31.19
C ALA A 14 -20.68 -18.41 -29.94
N ILE A 15 -19.75 -19.34 -30.14
CA ILE A 15 -19.00 -20.01 -29.08
C ILE A 15 -18.19 -18.92 -28.38
N ILE A 16 -18.71 -18.41 -27.26
CA ILE A 16 -17.92 -17.59 -26.34
C ILE A 16 -17.03 -18.56 -25.59
N GLY A 17 -15.87 -18.85 -26.19
CA GLY A 17 -14.75 -19.47 -25.51
C GLY A 17 -14.27 -18.53 -24.42
N LEU A 18 -14.75 -18.75 -23.20
CA LEU A 18 -14.23 -18.15 -22.00
C LEU A 18 -12.81 -18.70 -21.77
N VAL A 19 -11.81 -18.02 -22.33
CA VAL A 19 -10.41 -18.22 -21.96
C VAL A 19 -10.24 -17.61 -20.57
N ILE A 20 -10.47 -18.42 -19.54
CA ILE A 20 -10.01 -18.11 -18.20
C ILE A 20 -8.50 -18.28 -18.24
N ALA A 21 -7.79 -17.20 -18.53
CA ALA A 21 -6.37 -17.10 -18.24
C ALA A 21 -6.24 -17.12 -16.71
N LEU A 22 -6.13 -18.33 -16.15
CA LEU A 22 -5.64 -18.58 -14.81
C LEU A 22 -4.19 -18.07 -14.79
N THR A 23 -4.03 -16.78 -14.50
CA THR A 23 -2.75 -16.27 -14.06
C THR A 23 -2.53 -16.89 -12.69
N THR A 24 -1.67 -17.89 -12.68
CA THR A 24 -1.15 -18.52 -11.49
C THR A 24 -0.58 -17.41 -10.61
N PHE A 25 -1.28 -17.13 -9.50
CA PHE A 25 -0.66 -16.46 -8.38
C PHE A 25 0.56 -17.29 -8.04
N SER A 26 1.75 -16.77 -8.35
CA SER A 26 2.94 -17.20 -7.65
C SER A 26 2.71 -16.78 -6.21
N SER A 27 2.12 -17.69 -5.44
CA SER A 27 2.19 -17.68 -3.99
C SER A 27 3.67 -17.68 -3.67
N VAL A 28 4.24 -16.48 -3.53
CA VAL A 28 5.50 -16.32 -2.84
C VAL A 28 5.18 -16.82 -1.45
N ALA A 29 5.62 -18.03 -1.16
CA ALA A 29 5.55 -18.62 0.16
C ALA A 29 6.25 -17.63 1.10
N ILE A 30 5.48 -16.77 1.76
CA ILE A 30 5.92 -16.10 2.97
C ILE A 30 6.06 -17.25 3.95
N ALA A 31 7.29 -17.76 4.03
CA ALA A 31 7.71 -18.74 5.00
C ALA A 31 7.12 -18.35 6.35
N GLN A 32 6.37 -19.28 6.93
CA GLN A 32 5.83 -19.18 8.27
C GLN A 32 7.00 -18.93 9.23
N ALA A 33 7.28 -17.66 9.51
CA ALA A 33 8.18 -17.32 10.59
C ALA A 33 7.55 -17.89 11.87
N PRO A 34 8.32 -18.61 12.72
CA PRO A 34 7.83 -19.12 13.99
C PRO A 34 7.11 -18.00 14.76
N PRO A 35 6.02 -18.28 15.50
CA PRO A 35 5.23 -17.26 16.19
C PRO A 35 6.07 -16.34 17.12
N GLU A 36 7.19 -16.85 17.64
CA GLU A 36 8.16 -16.07 18.42
C GLU A 36 8.83 -14.93 17.63
N THR A 37 9.00 -15.11 16.32
CA THR A 37 9.54 -14.10 15.39
C THR A 37 8.53 -12.99 15.17
N LEU A 38 7.25 -13.32 15.16
CA LEU A 38 6.15 -12.38 14.97
C LEU A 38 5.93 -11.51 16.21
N GLU A 39 6.10 -12.09 17.40
CA GLU A 39 6.05 -11.34 18.67
C GLU A 39 7.28 -10.43 18.85
N LYS A 40 8.48 -10.89 18.45
CA LYS A 40 9.68 -10.04 18.33
C LYS A 40 9.50 -8.92 17.30
N ALA A 41 8.95 -9.22 16.12
CA ALA A 41 8.59 -8.24 15.09
C ALA A 41 7.55 -7.22 15.59
N ARG A 42 6.61 -7.64 16.43
CA ARG A 42 5.61 -6.76 17.04
C ARG A 42 6.22 -5.83 18.09
N LYS A 43 7.18 -6.33 18.89
CA LYS A 43 8.02 -5.49 19.78
C LYS A 43 8.96 -4.55 19.00
N LEU A 44 9.32 -4.90 17.76
CA LEU A 44 10.07 -4.06 16.80
C LEU A 44 9.22 -3.03 16.05
N GLY A 45 7.90 -2.94 16.30
CA GLY A 45 7.04 -1.87 15.80
C GLY A 45 7.46 -0.46 16.27
N VAL A 46 8.39 -0.40 17.20
CA VAL A 46 9.23 0.76 17.52
C VAL A 46 10.68 0.31 17.41
N LEU A 47 11.18 0.11 16.19
CA LEU A 47 12.62 -0.07 15.94
C LEU A 47 13.31 1.26 16.26
N ASN A 48 13.57 1.48 17.55
CA ASN A 48 14.65 2.33 18.01
C ASN A 48 15.95 1.67 17.57
N LEU A 49 16.24 1.74 16.27
CA LEU A 49 17.58 1.48 15.73
C LEU A 49 18.48 2.52 16.40
N LYS A 50 19.04 2.15 17.57
CA LYS A 50 20.21 2.85 18.11
C LYS A 50 21.22 2.88 16.97
N LYS A 51 21.67 4.08 16.62
CA LYS A 51 22.62 4.39 15.55
C LYS A 51 23.51 3.19 15.18
N GLY A 52 23.19 2.53 14.06
CA GLY A 52 24.12 1.66 13.34
C GLY A 52 23.97 0.14 13.50
N GLU A 53 23.26 -0.38 14.51
CA GLU A 53 23.10 -1.84 14.64
C GLU A 53 21.83 -2.33 13.97
N VAL A 54 21.96 -2.78 12.72
CA VAL A 54 20.95 -3.63 12.08
C VAL A 54 21.11 -5.03 12.68
N PRO A 55 20.08 -5.56 13.38
CA PRO A 55 20.12 -6.91 13.94
C PRO A 55 20.56 -7.92 12.88
N ALA A 56 21.35 -8.92 13.26
CA ALA A 56 21.92 -9.89 12.32
C ALA A 56 20.85 -10.61 11.46
N TYR A 57 19.63 -10.80 11.99
CA TYR A 57 18.50 -11.39 11.25
C TYR A 57 17.88 -10.46 10.20
N LEU A 58 18.21 -9.16 10.21
CA LEU A 58 17.80 -8.18 9.20
C LEU A 58 18.91 -7.91 8.17
N LYS A 59 20.04 -8.63 8.22
CA LYS A 59 21.07 -8.60 7.16
C LYS A 59 20.63 -9.40 5.94
N ILE A 60 19.51 -8.99 5.35
CA ILE A 60 19.02 -9.54 4.09
C ILE A 60 19.83 -8.85 2.96
N PRO A 61 20.40 -9.60 2.01
CA PRO A 61 21.10 -9.00 0.87
C PRO A 61 20.24 -7.95 0.17
N ASN A 62 20.83 -6.79 -0.15
CA ASN A 62 20.18 -5.65 -0.79
C ASN A 62 19.05 -4.97 0.01
N LEU A 63 18.87 -5.30 1.29
CA LEU A 63 17.98 -4.56 2.18
C LEU A 63 18.73 -3.36 2.78
N HIS A 64 18.15 -2.18 2.62
CA HIS A 64 18.66 -0.96 3.21
C HIS A 64 17.60 -0.37 4.14
N MET A 65 18.03 0.10 5.32
CA MET A 65 17.18 0.73 6.32
C MET A 65 17.75 2.09 6.70
N SER A 66 16.89 3.07 6.91
CA SER A 66 17.25 4.44 7.27
C SER A 66 16.16 5.08 8.13
N GLN A 67 16.49 6.09 8.92
CA GLN A 67 15.50 6.92 9.64
C GLN A 67 14.97 8.09 8.78
N THR A 68 15.53 8.27 7.59
CA THR A 68 15.13 9.30 6.62
C THR A 68 14.90 8.68 5.24
N ALA A 69 13.80 9.04 4.61
CA ALA A 69 13.58 8.72 3.20
C ALA A 69 14.55 9.51 2.31
N PRO A 70 15.06 8.90 1.21
CA PRO A 70 15.93 9.60 0.28
C PRO A 70 15.16 10.65 -0.54
N THR A 71 15.87 11.64 -1.09
CA THR A 71 15.27 12.74 -1.85
C THR A 71 14.62 12.30 -3.17
N ASN A 72 15.01 11.14 -3.69
CA ASN A 72 14.46 10.53 -4.90
C ASN A 72 13.26 9.59 -4.64
N PHE A 73 12.71 9.55 -3.42
CA PHE A 73 11.49 8.81 -3.15
C PHE A 73 10.33 9.37 -4.00
N PRO A 74 9.49 8.53 -4.61
CA PRO A 74 8.59 8.93 -5.71
C PRO A 74 7.37 9.74 -5.27
N VAL A 75 7.17 9.91 -3.96
CA VAL A 75 6.13 10.75 -3.36
C VAL A 75 6.73 11.59 -2.24
N ASP A 76 6.17 12.77 -2.03
CA ASP A 76 6.63 13.68 -0.99
C ASP A 76 6.40 13.08 0.41
N VAL A 77 7.38 13.30 1.29
CA VAL A 77 7.40 12.79 2.65
C VAL A 77 6.65 13.76 3.57
N TYR A 78 5.71 13.26 4.38
CA TYR A 78 5.04 14.07 5.41
C TYR A 78 6.04 14.51 6.49
N ARG A 79 6.00 15.79 6.89
CA ARG A 79 7.02 16.37 7.80
C ARG A 79 6.45 17.06 9.05
N SER A 80 5.13 17.15 9.18
CA SER A 80 4.50 17.83 10.33
C SER A 80 4.37 16.89 11.54
N ASN A 81 4.71 17.43 12.72
CA ASN A 81 4.57 16.78 14.04
C ASN A 81 5.04 15.32 14.10
N ILE A 82 6.17 15.02 13.44
CA ILE A 82 6.73 13.67 13.33
C ILE A 82 7.30 13.22 14.67
N VAL A 83 6.82 12.07 15.13
CA VAL A 83 7.36 11.34 16.29
C VAL A 83 8.49 10.42 15.84
N SER A 84 8.31 9.71 14.72
CA SER A 84 9.34 8.84 14.16
C SER A 84 9.17 8.65 12.66
N THR A 85 10.26 8.33 11.98
CA THR A 85 10.31 7.97 10.55
C THR A 85 11.25 6.80 10.36
N ASN A 86 10.81 5.83 9.57
CA ASN A 86 11.61 4.68 9.17
C ASN A 86 11.42 4.47 7.67
N PHE A 87 12.53 4.23 6.98
CA PHE A 87 12.56 3.95 5.56
C PHE A 87 13.28 2.63 5.35
N VAL A 88 12.71 1.78 4.52
CA VAL A 88 13.26 0.47 4.15
C VAL A 88 13.15 0.33 2.65
N ASN A 89 14.19 -0.14 1.97
CA ASN A 89 14.08 -0.50 0.56
C ASN A 89 14.86 -1.77 0.24
N THR A 90 14.45 -2.42 -0.85
CA THR A 90 15.14 -3.56 -1.44
C THR A 90 15.21 -3.41 -2.95
N THR A 91 16.34 -3.79 -3.53
CA THR A 91 16.55 -3.85 -4.99
C THR A 91 16.59 -5.29 -5.51
N ALA A 92 16.46 -6.29 -4.63
CA ALA A 92 16.39 -7.69 -5.04
C ALA A 92 15.05 -7.99 -5.70
N GLY A 93 15.07 -8.48 -6.95
CA GLY A 93 13.86 -8.73 -7.72
C GLY A 93 13.21 -7.43 -8.20
N ALA A 94 11.96 -7.18 -7.80
CA ALA A 94 11.24 -5.95 -8.11
C ALA A 94 11.58 -4.86 -7.07
N PRO A 95 12.17 -3.72 -7.48
CA PRO A 95 12.49 -2.63 -6.57
C PRO A 95 11.28 -2.21 -5.74
N THR A 96 11.45 -2.21 -4.42
CA THR A 96 10.38 -1.92 -3.46
C THR A 96 10.93 -1.04 -2.35
N ALA A 97 10.13 -0.07 -1.92
CA ALA A 97 10.47 0.83 -0.82
C ALA A 97 9.26 1.08 0.08
N THR A 98 9.50 1.10 1.38
CA THR A 98 8.49 1.35 2.41
C THR A 98 8.96 2.50 3.28
N LEU A 99 8.09 3.49 3.44
CA LEU A 99 8.24 4.59 4.37
C LEU A 99 7.16 4.47 5.45
N SER A 100 7.59 4.39 6.69
CA SER A 100 6.73 4.36 7.87
C SER A 100 6.92 5.64 8.67
N ILE A 101 5.84 6.33 8.99
CA ILE A 101 5.85 7.58 9.77
C ILE A 101 4.88 7.43 10.94
N VAL A 102 5.28 7.94 12.10
CA VAL A 102 4.39 8.20 13.23
C VAL A 102 4.33 9.70 13.43
N THR A 103 3.13 10.29 13.46
CA THR A 103 2.90 11.73 13.66
C THR A 103 1.82 11.96 14.71
N LYS A 104 1.82 13.13 15.36
CA LYS A 104 0.75 13.60 16.24
C LYS A 104 -0.42 14.26 15.51
N ASP A 105 -0.30 14.46 14.20
CA ASP A 105 -1.39 15.02 13.40
C ASP A 105 -2.53 14.01 13.20
N SER A 106 -3.72 14.53 12.92
CA SER A 106 -4.89 13.69 12.65
C SER A 106 -4.73 12.87 11.36
N ALA A 107 -5.32 11.67 11.34
CA ALA A 107 -5.34 10.82 10.16
C ALA A 107 -5.95 11.52 8.93
N SER A 108 -6.95 12.39 9.13
CA SER A 108 -7.59 13.18 8.07
C SER A 108 -6.65 14.21 7.44
N THR A 109 -5.87 14.92 8.27
CA THR A 109 -4.84 15.87 7.82
C THR A 109 -3.80 15.16 6.96
N VAL A 110 -3.30 14.03 7.44
CA VAL A 110 -2.28 13.23 6.74
C VAL A 110 -2.84 12.65 5.44
N ASN A 111 -4.09 12.20 5.44
CA ASN A 111 -4.78 11.71 4.24
C ASN A 111 -4.91 12.79 3.17
N SER A 112 -5.31 13.99 3.55
CA SER A 112 -5.40 15.13 2.63
C SER A 112 -4.05 15.49 2.01
N PHE A 113 -2.97 15.44 2.81
CA PHE A 113 -1.61 15.62 2.31
C PHE A 113 -1.25 14.58 1.25
N TYR A 114 -1.38 13.28 1.54
CA TYR A 114 -0.96 12.22 0.61
C TYR A 114 -1.80 12.18 -0.65
N GLN A 115 -3.10 12.45 -0.57
CA GLN A 115 -3.93 12.60 -1.76
C GLN A 115 -3.42 13.73 -2.66
N SER A 116 -3.05 14.87 -2.08
CA SER A 116 -2.55 16.03 -2.82
C SER A 116 -1.16 15.74 -3.41
N ALA A 117 -0.25 15.16 -2.62
CA ALA A 117 1.09 14.78 -3.05
C ALA A 117 1.05 13.79 -4.22
N LEU A 118 0.23 12.73 -4.12
CA LEU A 118 0.11 11.74 -5.20
C LEU A 118 -0.51 12.32 -6.47
N ARG A 119 -1.54 13.16 -6.36
CA ARG A 119 -2.12 13.87 -7.52
C ARG A 119 -1.10 14.80 -8.19
N SER A 120 -0.32 15.55 -7.40
CA SER A 120 0.72 16.45 -7.93
C SER A 120 1.81 15.70 -8.71
N ARG A 121 2.05 14.43 -8.36
CA ARG A 121 2.98 13.52 -9.03
C ARG A 121 2.30 12.71 -10.15
N SER A 122 1.07 13.04 -10.54
CA SER A 122 0.33 12.38 -11.62
C SER A 122 0.03 10.89 -11.39
N PHE A 123 -0.14 10.47 -10.14
CA PHE A 123 -0.67 9.13 -9.85
C PHE A 123 -2.19 9.09 -10.06
N ALA A 124 -2.67 8.06 -10.75
CA ALA A 124 -4.08 7.72 -10.79
C ALA A 124 -4.48 7.08 -9.46
N LEU A 125 -5.35 7.76 -8.72
CA LEU A 125 -5.73 7.34 -7.36
C LEU A 125 -6.95 6.41 -7.36
N GLN A 126 -6.84 5.35 -6.59
CA GLN A 126 -7.93 4.46 -6.18
C GLN A 126 -8.09 4.58 -4.67
N ILE A 127 -9.23 5.12 -4.25
CA ILE A 127 -9.58 5.29 -2.84
C ILE A 127 -10.75 4.34 -2.56
N PRO A 128 -10.65 3.42 -1.57
CA PRO A 128 -11.76 2.57 -1.20
C PRO A 128 -12.97 3.40 -0.76
N LYS A 129 -14.17 2.89 -1.05
CA LYS A 129 -15.41 3.48 -0.56
C LYS A 129 -15.44 3.47 0.96
N GLU A 130 -16.13 4.43 1.55
CA GLU A 130 -16.27 4.57 3.00
C GLU A 130 -16.83 3.29 3.66
N GLU A 131 -17.79 2.63 3.01
CA GLU A 131 -18.35 1.33 3.45
C GLU A 131 -17.30 0.23 3.65
N MET A 132 -16.23 0.26 2.85
CA MET A 132 -15.12 -0.70 2.98
C MET A 132 -14.19 -0.30 4.12
N LEU A 133 -13.96 1.00 4.32
CA LEU A 133 -13.13 1.52 5.41
C LEU A 133 -13.80 1.35 6.79
N ALA A 134 -15.13 1.42 6.84
CA ALA A 134 -15.92 1.20 8.05
C ALA A 134 -15.74 -0.22 8.65
N LYS A 135 -15.30 -1.19 7.84
CA LYS A 135 -14.96 -2.54 8.32
C LYS A 135 -13.59 -2.62 9.00
N ILE A 136 -12.74 -1.62 8.81
CA ILE A 136 -11.35 -1.56 9.32
C ILE A 136 -11.30 -0.79 10.64
N GLY A 137 -12.15 0.22 10.80
CA GLY A 137 -12.24 0.99 12.02
C GLY A 137 -13.36 2.03 11.99
N PRO A 138 -13.52 2.82 13.07
CA PRO A 138 -14.46 3.94 13.11
C PRO A 138 -14.28 4.91 11.93
N PRO A 139 -15.35 5.57 11.46
CA PRO A 139 -15.24 6.59 10.43
C PRO A 139 -14.19 7.64 10.77
N GLY A 140 -13.31 7.94 9.81
CA GLY A 140 -12.22 8.91 9.97
C GLY A 140 -10.99 8.42 10.75
N SER A 141 -11.01 7.19 11.30
CA SER A 141 -9.83 6.64 11.99
C SER A 141 -8.84 5.95 11.06
N ALA A 142 -9.28 5.51 9.88
CA ALA A 142 -8.44 4.80 8.92
C ALA A 142 -8.70 5.28 7.49
N PHE A 143 -7.61 5.47 6.73
CA PHE A 143 -7.64 5.81 5.31
C PHE A 143 -6.68 4.90 4.56
N MET A 144 -7.08 4.53 3.35
CA MET A 144 -6.24 3.78 2.44
C MET A 144 -6.38 4.39 1.06
N MET A 145 -5.29 4.41 0.30
CA MET A 145 -5.33 4.80 -1.10
C MET A 145 -4.22 4.07 -1.86
N GLN A 146 -4.50 3.76 -3.12
CA GLN A 146 -3.50 3.24 -4.05
C GLN A 146 -3.32 4.24 -5.19
N GLY A 147 -2.08 4.45 -5.60
CA GLY A 147 -1.73 5.26 -6.76
C GLY A 147 -1.03 4.40 -7.78
N THR A 148 -1.35 4.58 -9.06
CA THR A 148 -0.58 3.98 -10.17
C THR A 148 -0.08 5.04 -11.14
N ARG A 149 1.14 4.89 -11.64
CA ARG A 149 1.75 5.78 -12.64
C ARG A 149 2.74 5.01 -13.49
N ALA A 150 2.47 4.86 -14.78
CA ALA A 150 3.27 4.00 -15.66
C ALA A 150 3.45 2.59 -15.05
N LYS A 151 4.69 2.20 -14.73
CA LYS A 151 5.03 0.93 -14.06
C LYS A 151 5.12 1.05 -12.54
N GLU A 152 4.82 2.19 -11.95
CA GLU A 152 4.92 2.38 -10.50
C GLU A 152 3.56 2.16 -9.83
N ARG A 153 3.59 1.53 -8.66
CA ARG A 153 2.45 1.42 -7.75
C ARG A 153 2.84 1.95 -6.38
N ILE A 154 2.00 2.80 -5.81
CA ILE A 154 2.06 3.24 -4.42
C ILE A 154 0.81 2.78 -3.69
N SER A 155 0.98 2.33 -2.45
CA SER A 155 -0.12 2.08 -1.50
C SER A 155 0.17 2.85 -0.22
N VAL A 156 -0.77 3.69 0.19
CA VAL A 156 -0.69 4.48 1.42
C VAL A 156 -1.79 4.00 2.37
N SER A 157 -1.39 3.64 3.58
CA SER A 157 -2.27 3.26 4.69
C SER A 157 -2.03 4.23 5.84
N ILE A 158 -3.11 4.81 6.37
CA ILE A 158 -3.09 5.81 7.44
C ILE A 158 -4.06 5.35 8.51
N VAL A 159 -3.60 5.24 9.75
CA VAL A 159 -4.41 4.78 10.88
C VAL A 159 -4.16 5.67 12.09
N GLY A 160 -5.19 6.41 12.50
CA GLY A 160 -5.24 7.09 13.79
C GLY A 160 -5.50 6.10 14.91
N ARG A 161 -4.83 6.29 16.05
CA ARG A 161 -4.96 5.43 17.23
C ARG A 161 -5.42 6.21 18.46
N SER A 162 -5.92 5.48 19.45
CA SER A 162 -6.39 6.03 20.72
C SER A 162 -5.28 6.64 21.59
N ASP A 163 -4.01 6.38 21.28
CA ASP A 163 -2.84 7.00 21.92
C ASP A 163 -2.54 8.42 21.38
N GLY A 164 -3.39 8.94 20.49
CA GLY A 164 -3.23 10.24 19.85
C GLY A 164 -2.17 10.27 18.75
N ASN A 165 -1.62 9.12 18.35
CA ASN A 165 -0.70 9.03 17.22
C ASN A 165 -1.44 8.59 15.95
N THR A 166 -0.94 9.06 14.82
CA THR A 166 -1.29 8.57 13.49
C THR A 166 -0.11 7.82 12.90
N TYR A 167 -0.38 6.60 12.48
CA TYR A 167 0.57 5.70 11.83
C TYR A 167 0.34 5.75 10.33
N VAL A 168 1.42 5.96 9.59
CA VAL A 168 1.42 6.05 8.14
C VAL A 168 2.37 4.99 7.60
N SER A 169 1.93 4.26 6.59
CA SER A 169 2.77 3.37 5.80
C SER A 169 2.57 3.70 4.33
N VAL A 170 3.66 4.06 3.64
CA VAL A 170 3.71 4.31 2.21
C VAL A 170 4.58 3.22 1.60
N ASN A 171 3.99 2.37 0.77
CA ASN A 171 4.67 1.29 0.08
C ASN A 171 4.72 1.61 -1.40
N TRP A 172 5.91 1.65 -1.99
CA TRP A 172 6.14 1.85 -3.41
C TRP A 172 6.80 0.60 -4.01
N THR A 173 6.39 0.25 -5.23
CA THR A 173 6.97 -0.86 -5.98
C THR A 173 6.92 -0.59 -7.49
N ILE A 174 7.84 -1.19 -8.23
CA ILE A 174 7.81 -1.22 -9.69
C ILE A 174 7.16 -2.53 -10.15
N LEU A 175 6.12 -2.40 -10.97
CA LEU A 175 5.42 -3.48 -11.64
C LEU A 175 6.27 -4.00 -12.83
N PRO A 176 6.23 -5.32 -13.12
CA PRO A 176 6.94 -5.91 -14.25
C PRO A 176 6.53 -5.28 -15.60
#